data_AF-A0A674IIR9-F1
#
_entry.id   AF-A0A674IIR9-F1
#
_cell.length_a   1.000
_cell.length_b   1.000
_cell.length_c   1.000
_cell.angle_alpha   90.00
_cell.angle_beta   90.00
_cell.angle_gamma   90.00
#
_symmetry.space_group_name_H-M   'P 1'
#
loop_
_entity.id
_entity.type
_entity.pdbx_description
1 polymer ?
#
loop_
_entity_poly.entity_id
_entity_poly.type
_entity_poly.pdbx_seq_one_letter_code
_entity_poly.pdbx_strand_id
1 'polypeptide(L)'
;MARAGFIHCPSANEPDVAKCFFCLIELEGWEPNDDPHPKMKLLCLCCRVEHSKRPSNCGFLSLTKNFDDLTMEEYYMLEMDRSTMKSFEEEVDATRKRLIDHFVSKHQYTPEPKMPVSESPSTC
;
A
#
# COMPACT_ATOMS: atom_id res chain seq x y z
N MET A 1 8.89 12.06 -9.68
CA MET A 1 8.58 12.12 -8.23
C MET A 1 7.12 12.46 -7.91
N ALA A 2 6.70 13.72 -7.81
CA ALA A 2 5.34 14.08 -7.35
C ALA A 2 4.19 13.41 -8.13
N ARG A 3 4.28 13.37 -9.46
CA ARG A 3 3.28 12.70 -10.33
C ARG A 3 3.17 11.18 -10.10
N ALA A 4 4.21 10.55 -9.57
CA ALA A 4 4.21 9.13 -9.21
C ALA A 4 3.69 8.89 -7.77
N GLY A 5 3.21 9.95 -7.11
CA GLY A 5 2.62 9.90 -5.77
C GLY A 5 3.62 10.07 -4.64
N PHE A 6 4.85 10.54 -4.90
CA PHE A 6 5.86 10.73 -3.87
C PHE A 6 5.88 12.15 -3.29
N ILE A 7 5.95 12.23 -1.95
CA ILE A 7 6.18 13.44 -1.16
C ILE A 7 7.60 13.36 -0.61
N HIS A 8 8.35 14.46 -0.65
CA HIS A 8 9.69 14.51 -0.04
C HIS A 8 9.56 14.51 1.49
N CYS A 9 10.21 13.55 2.15
CA CYS A 9 10.14 13.34 3.60
C CYS A 9 11.55 13.17 4.18
N PRO A 10 12.39 14.21 4.13
CA PRO A 10 13.79 14.11 4.55
C PRO A 10 13.93 13.96 6.06
N SER A 11 14.99 13.24 6.48
CA SER A 11 15.48 13.22 7.86
C SER A 11 16.91 13.81 7.92
N ALA A 12 17.44 14.03 9.13
CA ALA A 12 18.81 14.51 9.28
C ALA A 12 19.86 13.53 8.71
N ASN A 13 19.55 12.23 8.72
CA ASN A 13 20.44 11.18 8.24
C ASN A 13 20.15 10.79 6.78
N GLU A 14 18.92 11.02 6.31
CA GLU A 14 18.42 10.55 5.02
C GLU A 14 17.75 11.72 4.27
N PRO A 15 18.54 12.58 3.59
CA PRO A 15 18.06 13.85 3.04
C PRO A 15 17.21 13.71 1.76
N ASP A 16 17.24 12.55 1.11
CA ASP A 16 16.58 12.30 -0.18
C ASP A 16 15.41 11.31 -0.09
N VAL A 17 15.00 10.91 1.12
CA VAL A 17 13.85 10.04 1.32
C VAL A 17 12.59 10.67 0.75
N ALA A 18 11.89 9.88 -0.07
CA ALA A 18 10.58 10.21 -0.61
C ALA A 18 9.58 9.12 -0.24
N LYS A 19 8.39 9.54 0.20
CA LYS A 19 7.31 8.66 0.66
C LYS A 19 6.11 8.72 -0.27
N CYS A 20 5.55 7.57 -0.66
CA CYS A 20 4.29 7.57 -1.39
C CYS A 20 3.15 8.04 -0.49
N PHE A 21 2.32 9.01 -0.92
CA PHE A 21 1.19 9.49 -0.11
C PHE A 21 0.08 8.44 0.08
N PHE A 22 0.04 7.44 -0.80
CA PHE A 22 -1.00 6.41 -0.84
C PHE A 22 -0.59 5.16 -0.07
N CYS A 23 0.40 4.40 -0.57
CA CYS A 23 0.84 3.15 0.06
C CYS A 23 1.89 3.33 1.16
N LEU A 24 2.33 4.57 1.41
CA LEU A 24 3.30 4.95 2.44
C LEU A 24 4.70 4.34 2.30
N ILE A 25 5.04 3.74 1.15
CA ILE A 25 6.39 3.23 0.92
C ILE A 25 7.42 4.38 0.91
N GLU A 26 8.54 4.16 1.59
CA GLU A 26 9.69 5.05 1.60
C GLU A 26 10.77 4.53 0.63
N LEU A 27 11.37 5.45 -0.13
CA LEU A 27 12.47 5.19 -1.05
C LEU A 27 13.54 6.27 -0.89
N GLU A 28 14.80 5.87 -0.91
CA GLU A 28 16.01 6.70 -0.82
C GLU A 28 16.99 6.32 -1.93
N GLY A 29 18.07 7.10 -2.10
CA GLY A 29 19.13 6.82 -3.06
C GLY A 29 18.78 7.26 -4.49
N TRP A 30 18.10 8.40 -4.64
CA TRP A 30 17.66 8.87 -5.96
C TRP A 30 18.83 9.38 -6.81
N GLU A 31 18.91 8.90 -8.06
CA GLU A 31 19.91 9.35 -9.02
C GLU A 31 19.38 10.48 -9.92
N PRO A 32 20.21 11.40 -10.43
CA PRO A 32 19.78 12.48 -11.32
C PRO A 32 19.09 12.01 -12.61
N ASN A 33 19.32 10.75 -13.01
CA ASN A 33 18.69 10.13 -14.18
C ASN A 33 17.34 9.47 -13.86
N ASP A 34 16.87 9.53 -12.61
CA ASP A 34 15.51 9.16 -12.21
C ASP A 34 14.53 10.26 -12.66
N ASP A 35 14.49 10.48 -13.96
CA ASP A 35 13.91 11.65 -14.59
C ASP A 35 12.40 11.44 -14.82
N PRO A 36 11.52 12.35 -14.35
CA PRO A 36 10.10 12.31 -14.61
C PRO A 36 9.81 12.75 -16.06
N HIS A 37 10.00 11.85 -17.02
CA HIS A 37 9.87 12.16 -18.45
C HIS A 37 8.50 12.77 -18.81
N PRO A 38 8.45 13.95 -19.47
CA PRO A 38 7.20 14.66 -19.80
C PRO A 38 6.36 14.03 -20.92
N LYS A 39 6.86 12.97 -21.60
CA LYS A 39 6.11 12.25 -22.66
C LYS A 39 5.38 10.98 -22.17
N MET A 40 5.57 10.57 -20.92
CA MET A 40 4.84 9.44 -20.33
C MET A 40 3.67 9.96 -19.49
N LYS A 41 2.63 10.44 -20.18
CA LYS A 41 1.34 10.81 -19.57
C LYS A 41 0.66 9.62 -18.86
N LEU A 42 1.14 8.38 -19.07
CA LEU A 42 0.57 7.15 -18.50
C LEU A 42 1.54 6.19 -17.79
N LEU A 43 2.87 6.39 -17.80
CA LEU A 43 3.76 5.35 -17.26
C LEU A 43 5.17 5.85 -16.99
N CYS A 44 5.52 6.34 -15.79
CA CYS A 44 6.93 6.54 -15.44
C CYS A 44 7.58 5.19 -15.14
N LEU A 45 8.38 4.64 -16.07
CA LEU A 45 8.91 3.28 -15.99
C LEU A 45 10.07 3.10 -14.99
N CYS A 46 10.59 4.15 -14.33
CA CYS A 46 11.58 3.98 -13.24
C CYS A 46 10.91 4.09 -11.87
N CYS A 47 10.23 5.21 -11.56
CA CYS A 47 9.54 5.38 -10.27
C CYS A 47 8.39 4.39 -10.08
N ARG A 48 7.63 4.06 -11.15
CA ARG A 48 6.59 3.03 -11.07
C ARG A 48 7.22 1.65 -10.97
N VAL A 49 8.37 1.40 -11.59
CA VAL A 49 9.04 0.10 -11.46
C VAL A 49 9.60 -0.09 -10.06
N GLU A 50 10.26 0.89 -9.45
CA GLU A 50 10.69 0.78 -8.05
C GLU A 50 9.50 0.62 -7.09
N HIS A 51 8.41 1.35 -7.34
CA HIS A 51 7.19 1.25 -6.54
C HIS A 51 6.43 -0.08 -6.80
N SER A 52 6.41 -0.62 -8.03
CA SER A 52 5.78 -1.89 -8.39
C SER A 52 6.65 -3.13 -8.16
N LYS A 53 7.98 -2.98 -8.05
CA LYS A 53 8.93 -4.04 -7.63
C LYS A 53 8.73 -4.41 -6.17
N ARG A 54 8.16 -3.49 -5.39
CA ARG A 54 7.86 -3.69 -3.98
C ARG A 54 6.46 -4.29 -3.84
N PRO A 55 6.22 -5.16 -2.85
CA PRO A 55 4.96 -5.90 -2.71
C PRO A 55 3.72 -5.03 -2.40
N SER A 56 3.83 -3.70 -2.48
CA SER A 56 2.69 -2.80 -2.29
C SER A 56 1.80 -2.79 -3.55
N ASN A 57 0.68 -3.50 -3.50
CA ASN A 57 -0.44 -3.29 -4.43
C ASN A 57 -1.06 -1.91 -4.16
N CYS A 58 -0.51 -0.88 -4.79
CA CYS A 58 -0.88 0.52 -4.57
C CYS A 58 -2.02 0.93 -5.51
N GLY A 59 -3.23 1.16 -4.95
CA GLY A 59 -4.40 1.61 -5.70
C GLY A 59 -4.16 2.88 -6.53
N PHE A 60 -3.34 3.81 -6.02
CA PHE A 60 -2.97 5.01 -6.78
C PHE A 60 -2.21 4.70 -8.08
N LEU A 61 -1.33 3.69 -8.09
CA LEU A 61 -0.64 3.29 -9.32
C LEU A 61 -1.56 2.58 -10.32
N SER A 62 -2.65 1.99 -9.83
CA SER A 62 -3.63 1.24 -10.62
C SER A 62 -4.66 2.15 -11.30
N LEU A 63 -4.65 3.46 -11.00
CA LEU A 63 -5.54 4.44 -11.63
C LEU A 63 -5.30 4.51 -13.15
N THR A 64 -6.40 4.43 -13.90
CA THR A 64 -6.40 4.50 -15.37
C THR A 64 -6.59 5.93 -15.90
N LYS A 65 -6.98 6.86 -15.03
CA LYS A 65 -7.17 8.29 -15.34
C LYS A 65 -6.49 9.19 -14.33
N ASN A 66 -6.41 10.48 -14.65
CA ASN A 66 -5.79 11.45 -13.74
C ASN A 66 -6.60 11.56 -12.44
N PHE A 67 -5.90 11.83 -11.34
CA PHE A 67 -6.52 12.05 -10.04
C PHE A 67 -7.55 13.20 -10.08
N ASP A 68 -7.25 14.28 -10.82
CA ASP A 68 -8.16 15.43 -10.97
C ASP A 68 -9.44 15.11 -11.77
N ASP A 69 -9.45 13.98 -12.50
CA ASP A 69 -10.57 13.53 -13.32
C ASP A 69 -11.43 12.45 -12.64
N LEU A 70 -11.15 12.11 -11.37
CA LEU A 70 -11.91 11.13 -10.60
C LEU A 70 -13.29 11.65 -10.23
N THR A 71 -14.30 10.79 -10.35
CA THR A 71 -15.60 11.03 -9.73
C THR A 71 -15.47 10.86 -8.22
N MET A 72 -16.43 11.40 -7.48
CA MET A 72 -16.47 11.22 -6.02
C MET A 72 -16.53 9.74 -5.62
N GLU A 73 -17.19 8.90 -6.41
CA GLU A 73 -17.27 7.45 -6.17
C GLU A 73 -15.90 6.78 -6.33
N GLU A 74 -15.18 7.05 -7.43
CA GLU A 74 -13.85 6.47 -7.65
C GLU A 74 -12.84 6.98 -6.62
N TYR A 75 -12.92 8.26 -6.24
CA TYR A 75 -12.11 8.81 -5.16
C TYR A 75 -12.40 8.12 -3.83
N TYR A 76 -13.68 7.89 -3.51
CA TYR A 76 -14.07 7.20 -2.28
C TYR A 76 -13.56 5.75 -2.27
N MET A 77 -13.71 5.02 -3.38
CA MET A 77 -13.15 3.67 -3.51
C MET A 77 -11.63 3.65 -3.35
N LEU A 78 -10.94 4.64 -3.91
CA LEU A 78 -9.49 4.79 -3.78
C LEU A 78 -9.08 5.07 -2.32
N GLU A 79 -9.80 5.93 -1.61
CA GLU A 79 -9.53 6.21 -0.19
C GLU A 79 -9.86 5.02 0.72
N MET A 80 -10.87 4.21 0.38
CA MET A 80 -11.15 2.95 1.07
C MET A 80 -9.99 1.96 0.93
N ASP A 81 -9.40 1.82 -0.27
CA ASP A 81 -8.20 0.98 -0.51
C ASP A 81 -6.98 1.50 0.28
N ARG A 82 -6.85 2.82 0.43
CA ARG A 82 -5.82 3.44 1.30
C ARG A 82 -6.03 3.11 2.77
N SER A 83 -7.27 3.18 3.25
CA SER A 83 -7.62 2.92 4.65
C SER A 83 -7.42 1.47 5.04
N THR A 84 -7.58 0.53 4.10
CA THR A 84 -7.17 -0.87 4.27
C THR A 84 -5.66 -1.00 4.12
N MET A 85 -4.89 -0.31 4.98
CA MET A 85 -3.44 -0.47 5.05
C MET A 85 -3.11 -1.95 5.29
N LYS A 86 -2.83 -2.67 4.19
CA LYS A 86 -2.54 -4.11 4.19
C LYS A 86 -1.42 -4.47 5.16
N SER A 87 -0.47 -3.57 5.40
CA SER A 87 0.59 -3.77 6.38
C SER A 87 0.07 -3.94 7.81
N PHE A 88 -1.02 -3.27 8.18
CA PHE A 88 -1.65 -3.44 9.49
C PHE A 88 -2.38 -4.78 9.57
N GLU A 89 -3.13 -5.15 8.52
CA GLU A 89 -3.79 -6.46 8.45
C GLU A 89 -2.78 -7.62 8.50
N GLU A 90 -1.68 -7.50 7.75
CA GLU A 90 -0.57 -8.46 7.74
C GLU A 90 0.07 -8.60 9.13
N GLU A 91 0.32 -7.49 9.83
CA GLU A 91 0.90 -7.53 11.19
C GLU A 91 -0.08 -8.08 12.23
N VAL A 92 -1.38 -7.78 12.09
CA VAL A 92 -2.45 -8.37 12.91
C VAL A 92 -2.51 -9.88 12.69
N ASP A 93 -2.45 -10.34 11.45
CA ASP A 93 -2.45 -11.76 11.11
C ASP A 93 -1.18 -12.48 11.58
N ALA A 94 -0.01 -11.85 11.42
CA ALA A 94 1.25 -12.37 11.94
C ALA A 94 1.21 -12.48 13.46
N THR A 95 0.69 -11.46 14.15
CA THR A 95 0.53 -11.47 15.62
C THR A 95 -0.44 -12.54 16.08
N ARG A 96 -1.61 -12.65 15.42
CA ARG A 96 -2.58 -13.70 15.68
C ARG A 96 -1.95 -15.09 15.52
N LYS A 97 -1.16 -15.31 14.47
CA LYS A 97 -0.44 -16.57 14.25
C LYS A 97 0.56 -16.85 15.38
N ARG A 98 1.41 -15.87 15.73
CA ARG A 98 2.37 -15.99 16.85
C ARG A 98 1.68 -16.37 18.17
N LEU A 99 0.53 -15.77 18.45
CA LEU A 99 -0.27 -16.10 19.64
C LEU A 99 -0.79 -17.53 19.58
N ILE A 100 -1.41 -17.93 18.46
CA ILE A 100 -1.90 -19.31 18.29
C ILE A 100 -0.76 -20.31 18.48
N ASP A 101 0.39 -20.10 17.83
CA ASP A 101 1.54 -20.98 17.94
C ASP A 101 2.05 -21.08 19.40
N HIS A 102 2.06 -19.95 20.12
CA HIS A 102 2.41 -19.91 21.54
C HIS A 102 1.45 -20.75 22.39
N PHE A 103 0.13 -20.58 22.20
CA PHE A 103 -0.89 -21.28 22.98
C PHE A 103 -0.97 -22.78 22.64
N VAL A 104 -0.80 -23.15 21.37
CA VAL A 104 -0.70 -24.55 20.94
C VAL A 104 0.51 -25.21 21.61
N SER A 105 1.68 -24.56 21.56
CA SER A 105 2.93 -25.10 22.10
C SER A 105 2.97 -25.18 23.63
N LYS A 106 2.54 -24.12 24.33
CA LYS A 106 2.68 -24.00 25.79
C LYS A 106 1.47 -24.50 26.58
N HIS A 107 0.27 -24.43 25.99
CA HIS A 107 -0.99 -24.64 26.70
C HIS A 107 -1.86 -25.74 26.10
N GLN A 108 -1.37 -26.51 25.11
CA GLN A 108 -2.12 -27.58 24.42
C GLN A 108 -3.50 -27.09 23.92
N TYR A 109 -3.56 -25.82 23.51
CA TYR A 109 -4.77 -25.24 22.95
C TYR A 109 -5.05 -25.82 21.57
N THR A 110 -6.30 -26.17 21.29
CA THR A 110 -6.77 -26.60 19.98
C THR A 110 -7.51 -25.44 19.30
N PRO A 111 -7.00 -24.87 18.20
CA PRO A 111 -7.67 -23.77 17.52
C PRO A 111 -9.00 -24.23 16.93
N GLU A 112 -10.08 -23.47 17.15
CA GLU A 112 -11.33 -23.69 16.43
C GLU A 112 -11.18 -23.39 14.93
N PRO A 113 -11.87 -24.12 14.04
CA PRO A 113 -11.89 -23.82 12.62
C PRO A 113 -12.39 -22.39 12.40
N LYS A 114 -11.72 -21.62 11.51
CA LYS A 114 -12.23 -20.30 11.10
C LYS A 114 -13.65 -20.49 10.56
N MET A 115 -14.65 -19.93 11.23
CA MET A 115 -15.99 -19.91 10.69
C MET A 115 -15.97 -19.15 9.36
N PRO A 116 -16.65 -19.64 8.30
CA PRO A 116 -16.80 -18.85 7.08
C PRO A 116 -17.44 -17.52 7.44
N VAL A 117 -16.78 -16.43 7.02
CA VAL A 117 -17.35 -15.09 7.11
C VAL A 117 -18.64 -15.15 6.30
N SER A 118 -19.78 -15.07 6.97
CA SER A 118 -21.05 -14.94 6.28
C SER A 118 -21.00 -13.61 5.53
N GLU A 119 -21.13 -13.67 4.20
CA GLU A 119 -21.41 -12.50 3.39
C GLU A 119 -22.68 -11.87 3.99
N SER A 120 -22.52 -10.73 4.66
CA SER A 120 -23.67 -9.94 5.09
C SER A 120 -24.44 -9.57 3.81
N PRO A 121 -25.73 -9.86 3.70
CA PRO A 121 -26.49 -9.48 2.53
C PRO A 121 -26.49 -7.96 2.47
N SER A 122 -25.89 -7.42 1.40
CA SER A 122 -26.03 -6.03 0.98
C SER A 122 -27.51 -5.69 0.95
N THR A 123 -28.02 -5.08 2.01
CA THR A 123 -29.42 -4.70 2.12
C THR A 123 -29.50 -3.20 1.88
N CYS A 124 -29.97 -2.90 0.67
CA CYS A 124 -30.47 -1.64 0.10
C CYS A 124 -29.54 -0.43 0.03
#